data_AF-A0A429ZPK8-F1
#
_entry.id   AF-A0A429ZPK8-F1
#
_cell.length_a   1.000
_cell.length_b   1.000
_cell.length_c   1.000
_cell.angle_alpha   90.00
_cell.angle_beta   90.00
_cell.angle_gamma   90.00
#
_symmetry.space_group_name_H-M   'P 1'
#
loop_
_entity.id
_entity.type
_entity.pdbx_description
1 polymer ?
#
loop_
_entity_poly.entity_id
_entity_poly.type
_entity_poly.pdbx_seq_one_letter_code
_entity_poly.pdbx_strand_id
1 'polypeptide(L)' 'MKKYYLISLATGLIMLFILQLLSYINYLLLDQGVMNGLLDKTLLLKTPLIIIPLIFIAFSIVGLIIDYLHHQK' A
#
# COMPACT_ATOMS: atom_id res chain seq x y z
N MET A 1 -7.77 -3.53 -23.35
CA MET A 1 -6.98 -2.49 -22.65
C MET A 1 -7.19 -2.44 -21.12
N LYS A 2 -8.40 -2.66 -20.57
CA LYS A 2 -8.67 -2.51 -19.11
C LYS A 2 -7.82 -3.36 -18.15
N LYS A 3 -7.46 -4.61 -18.52
CA LYS A 3 -6.68 -5.51 -17.65
C LYS A 3 -5.26 -5.02 -17.34
N TYR A 4 -4.56 -4.44 -18.32
CA TYR A 4 -3.18 -3.96 -18.13
C TYR A 4 -3.09 -2.77 -17.16
N TYR A 5 -4.11 -1.89 -17.16
CA TYR A 5 -4.19 -0.79 -16.19
C TYR A 5 -4.39 -1.29 -14.76
N LEU A 6 -5.23 -2.30 -14.56
CA LEU A 6 -5.43 -2.91 -13.24
C LEU A 6 -4.16 -3.59 -12.73
N ILE A 7 -3.43 -4.28 -13.61
CA ILE A 7 -2.14 -4.89 -13.28
C ILE A 7 -1.13 -3.80 -12.90
N SER A 8 -1.00 -2.75 -13.71
CA SER A 8 -0.08 -1.63 -13.42
C SER A 8 -0.41 -0.93 -12.10
N LEU A 9 -1.69 -0.72 -11.81
CA LEU A 9 -2.15 -0.13 -10.54
C LEU A 9 -1.85 -1.03 -9.35
N ALA A 10 -2.10 -2.34 -9.47
CA ALA A 10 -1.76 -3.31 -8.43
C ALA A 10 -0.24 -3.34 -8.17
N THR A 11 0.58 -3.38 -9.22
CA THR A 11 2.04 -3.36 -9.10
C THR A 11 2.53 -2.08 -8.43
N GLY A 12 1.98 -0.92 -8.78
CA GLY A 12 2.31 0.36 -8.15
C GLY A 12 1.97 0.39 -6.66
N LEU A 13 0.79 -0.11 -6.29
CA LEU A 13 0.39 -0.21 -4.88
C LEU A 13 1.24 -1.18 -4.07
N ILE A 14 1.61 -2.33 -4.66
CA ILE A 14 2.55 -3.28 -4.03
C ILE A 14 3.91 -2.62 -3.80
N MET A 15 4.41 -1.88 -4.77
CA MET A 15 5.70 -1.20 -4.65
C MET A 15 5.67 -0.11 -3.58
N LEU A 16 4.58 0.66 -3.50
CA LEU A 16 4.35 1.60 -2.40
C LEU A 16 4.27 0.90 -1.04
N PHE A 17 3.63 -0.26 -0.96
CA PHE A 17 3.55 -1.06 0.27
C PHE A 17 4.95 -1.49 0.74
N ILE A 18 5.77 -2.02 -0.17
CA ILE A 18 7.14 -2.45 0.13
C ILE A 18 7.98 -1.27 0.62
N LEU A 19 7.91 -0.12 -0.04
CA LEU A 19 8.61 1.09 0.40
C LEU A 19 8.20 1.53 1.80
N GLN A 20 6.90 1.49 2.09
CA GLN A 20 6.39 1.85 3.40
C GLN A 20 6.82 0.86 4.49
N LEU A 21 6.83 -0.44 4.16
CA LEU A 21 7.30 -1.49 5.06
C LEU A 21 8.80 -1.34 5.36
N LEU A 22 9.63 -1.07 4.35
CA LEU A 22 11.06 -0.80 4.54
C LEU A 22 11.30 0.43 5.41
N SER A 23 10.52 1.51 5.22
CA SER A 23 10.57 2.69 6.08
C SER A 23 10.27 2.36 7.54
N TYR A 24 9.29 1.49 7.78
CA TYR A 24 8.89 1.10 9.13
C TYR A 24 9.88 0.16 9.80
N ILE A 25 10.45 -0.78 9.05
CA ILE A 25 11.54 -1.63 9.53
C ILE A 25 12.75 -0.77 9.90
N ASN A 26 13.11 0.22 9.08
CA ASN A 26 14.20 1.15 9.39
C ASN A 26 13.92 1.90 10.70
N TYR A 27 12.70 2.43 10.88
CA TYR A 27 12.30 3.02 12.15
C TYR A 27 12.46 2.05 13.33
N LEU A 28 12.02 0.80 13.21
CA LEU A 28 12.15 -0.20 14.27
C LEU A 28 13.62 -0.51 14.61
N LEU A 29 14.49 -0.62 13.60
CA LEU A 29 15.92 -0.89 13.80
C LEU A 29 16.61 0.27 14.53
N LEU A 30 16.21 1.52 14.24
CA LEU A 30 16.69 2.70 14.94
C LEU A 30 16.14 2.77 16.38
N ASP A 31 14.85 2.49 16.57
CA ASP A 31 14.17 2.51 17.87
C ASP A 31 14.74 1.45 18.83
N GLN A 32 15.12 0.29 18.31
CA GLN A 32 15.76 -0.80 19.06
C GLN A 32 17.26 -0.57 19.31
N GLY A 33 17.84 0.53 18.83
CA GLY A 33 19.28 0.81 18.95
C GLY A 33 20.17 -0.15 18.16
N VAL A 34 19.61 -0.90 17.20
CA VAL A 34 20.36 -1.79 16.29
C VAL A 34 21.13 -0.98 15.24
N MET A 35 20.60 0.19 14.89
CA MET A 35 21.23 1.14 13.96
C MET A 35 21.25 2.55 14.55
N ASN A 36 22.28 3.33 14.21
CA ASN A 36 22.36 4.76 14.53
C ASN A 36 21.80 5.60 13.36
N GLY A 37 20.98 6.60 13.67
CA GLY A 37 20.37 7.48 12.66
C GLY A 37 19.29 8.38 13.25
N LEU A 38 18.67 9.20 12.39
CA LEU A 38 17.54 10.04 12.78
C LEU A 38 16.28 9.20 12.93
N LEU A 39 15.70 9.25 14.13
CA LEU A 39 14.50 8.49 14.50
C LEU A 39 13.26 9.18 13.93
N ASP A 40 13.01 8.97 12.64
CA ASP A 40 11.83 9.49 11.94
C ASP A 40 10.88 8.34 11.58
N LYS A 41 9.78 8.23 12.32
CA LYS A 41 8.72 7.23 12.14
C LYS A 41 8.02 7.33 10.79
N THR A 42 8.23 8.42 10.07
CA THR A 42 7.48 8.80 8.88
C THR A 42 8.35 9.10 7.67
N LEU A 43 9.60 8.64 7.70
CA LEU A 43 10.69 9.00 6.77
C LEU A 43 10.30 9.07 5.28
N LEU A 44 9.41 8.19 4.80
CA LEU A 44 9.03 8.13 3.38
C LEU A 44 7.70 8.82 3.02
N LEU A 45 6.58 8.43 3.63
CA LEU A 45 5.26 8.89 3.16
C LEU A 45 4.39 9.60 4.22
N LYS A 46 4.84 9.74 5.47
CA LYS A 46 4.02 10.31 6.57
C LYS A 46 2.62 9.70 6.72
N THR A 47 2.40 8.52 6.17
CA THR A 47 1.11 7.81 6.17
C THR A 47 1.21 6.53 7.00
N PRO A 48 0.19 6.20 7.81
CA PRO A 48 0.15 4.91 8.49
C PRO A 48 0.18 3.75 7.48
N LEU A 49 0.96 2.70 7.78
CA LEU A 49 1.16 1.51 6.93
C LEU A 49 -0.15 0.91 6.43
N ILE A 50 -1.20 1.04 7.23
CA ILE A 50 -2.51 0.43 6.99
C ILE A 50 -3.29 1.09 5.83
N ILE A 51 -2.92 2.29 5.38
CA ILE A 51 -3.62 2.99 4.29
C ILE A 51 -3.54 2.22 2.98
N ILE A 52 -2.40 1.60 2.68
CA ILE A 52 -2.18 0.89 1.42
C ILE A 52 -3.07 -0.36 1.30
N PRO A 53 -3.13 -1.26 2.30
CA PRO A 53 -4.09 -2.37 2.28
C PRO A 53 -5.56 -1.88 2.30
N LEU A 54 -5.87 -0.76 2.96
CA LEU A 54 -7.20 -0.14 2.92
C LEU A 54 -7.62 0.27 1.51
N ILE A 55 -6.71 0.92 0.76
CA ILE A 55 -6.93 1.29 -0.64
C ILE A 55 -7.17 0.04 -1.49
N PHE A 56 -6.43 -1.04 -1.22
CA PHE A 56 -6.58 -2.31 -1.93
C PHE A 56 -7.96 -2.91 -1.72
N ILE A 57 -8.42 -2.99 -0.46
CA ILE A 57 -9.75 -3.50 -0.10
C ILE A 57 -10.84 -2.64 -0.75
N ALA A 58 -10.72 -1.31 -0.67
CA ALA A 58 -11.68 -0.40 -1.29
C ALA A 58 -11.77 -0.62 -2.81
N PHE A 59 -10.63 -0.77 -3.50
CA PHE A 59 -10.59 -1.03 -4.94
C PHE A 59 -11.23 -2.38 -5.29
N SER A 60 -10.98 -3.43 -4.51
CA SER A 60 -11.58 -4.75 -4.70
C SER A 60 -13.11 -4.72 -4.53
N ILE A 61 -13.61 -4.00 -3.52
CA ILE A 61 -15.06 -3.84 -3.28
C ILE A 61 -15.71 -3.11 -4.47
N VAL A 62 -15.13 -2.01 -4.92
CA VAL A 62 -15.64 -1.27 -6.09
C VAL A 62 -15.65 -2.16 -7.33
N GLY A 63 -14.59 -2.94 -7.56
CA GLY A 63 -14.52 -3.91 -8.65
C GLY A 63 -15.64 -4.95 -8.59
N LEU A 64 -15.89 -5.53 -7.42
CA LEU A 64 -16.98 -6.50 -7.20
C LEU A 64 -18.36 -5.90 -7.43
N ILE A 65 -18.61 -4.68 -6.96
CA ILE A 65 -19.90 -3.99 -7.13
C ILE A 65 -20.17 -3.73 -8.62
N ILE A 66 -19.16 -3.27 -9.36
CA ILE A 66 -19.29 -3.01 -10.80
C ILE A 66 -19.59 -4.32 -11.56
N ASP A 67 -18.90 -5.40 -11.22
CA ASP A 67 -19.10 -6.72 -11.85
C ASP A 67 -20.52 -7.25 -11.56
N TYR A 68 -20.98 -7.14 -10.32
CA TYR A 68 -22.34 -7.52 -9.91
C TYR A 68 -23.41 -6.74 -10.67
N LEU A 69 -23.25 -5.42 -10.82
CA LEU A 69 -24.18 -4.57 -11.57
C LEU A 69 -24.21 -4.92 -13.08
N HIS A 70 -23.10 -5.39 -13.63
CA HIS A 70 -23.02 -5.78 -15.04
C HIS A 70 -23.73 -7.12 -15.31
N HIS A 71 -23.74 -8.03 -14.33
CA HIS A 71 -24.40 -9.34 -14.43
C HIS A 71 -25.93 -9.27 -14.28
N GLN A 72 -26.46 -8.16 -13.74
CA GLN A 72 -27.89 -7.92 -13.55
C GLN A 72 -28.58 -7.28 -14.78
N LYS A 73 -27.84 -6.90 -15.83
CA LYS A 73 -28.36 -6.33 -17.09
C LYS A 73 -28.39 -7.37 -18.20
#